data_AF-C4FM43-F1
#
_entry.id   AF-C4FM43-F1
#
_cell.length_a   1.000
_cell.length_b   1.000
_cell.length_c   1.000
_cell.angle_alpha   90.00
_cell.angle_beta   90.00
_cell.angle_gamma   90.00
#
_symmetry.space_group_name_H-M   'P 1'
#
loop_
_entity.id
_entity.type
_entity.pdbx_description
1 polymer ?
#
loop_
_entity_poly.entity_id
_entity_poly.type
_entity_poly.pdbx_seq_one_letter_code
_entity_poly.pdbx_strand_id
1 'polypeptide(L)' 'MATFTYEGRDKFGIKKTGTITAESIEEAEDILKNQGFVDVKIKLKSTKEKEKSKGGGT' A
#
# COMPACT_ATOMS: atom_id res chain seq x y z
N MET A 1 4.53 9.75 -10.97
CA MET A 1 4.57 9.42 -9.52
C MET A 1 3.18 9.01 -9.07
N ALA A 2 3.08 7.88 -8.40
CA ALA A 2 1.83 7.37 -7.85
C ALA A 2 1.83 7.52 -6.32
N THR A 3 0.66 7.74 -5.74
CA THR A 3 0.50 7.80 -4.29
C THR A 3 -0.03 6.46 -3.80
N PHE A 4 0.73 5.81 -2.94
CA PHE A 4 0.39 4.52 -2.35
C PHE A 4 0.03 4.71 -0.88
N THR A 5 -1.01 4.03 -0.41
CA THR A 5 -1.31 3.98 1.02
C THR A 5 -0.50 2.85 1.64
N TYR A 6 0.21 3.13 2.73
CA TYR A 6 0.99 2.12 3.44
C TYR A 6 0.52 1.98 4.89
N GLU A 7 0.69 0.78 5.43
CA GLU A 7 0.59 0.46 6.84
C GLU A 7 1.93 -0.14 7.26
N GLY A 8 2.70 0.60 8.04
CA GLY A 8 4.02 0.18 8.51
C GLY A 8 4.04 -0.03 10.02
N ARG A 9 4.92 -0.90 10.49
CA ARG A 9 5.22 -1.09 11.92
C ARG A 9 6.66 -0.67 12.18
N ASP A 10 6.84 0.17 13.18
CA ASP A 10 8.18 0.55 13.64
C ASP A 10 8.80 -0.55 14.51
N LYS A 11 10.12 -0.48 14.77
CA LYS A 11 10.86 -1.36 15.69
C LYS A 11 10.26 -1.47 17.10
N PHE A 12 9.48 -0.49 17.54
CA PHE A 12 8.72 -0.56 18.81
C PHE A 12 7.37 -1.29 18.71
N GLY A 13 7.02 -1.85 17.55
CA GLY A 13 5.74 -2.51 17.33
C GLY A 13 4.55 -1.55 17.12
N ILE A 14 4.83 -0.25 16.98
CA ILE A 14 3.81 0.79 16.76
C ILE A 14 3.40 0.78 15.29
N LYS A 15 2.11 0.60 15.05
CA LYS A 15 1.52 0.68 13.70
C LYS A 15 1.35 2.15 13.31
N LYS A 16 1.82 2.53 12.13
CA LYS A 16 1.56 3.82 11.49
C LYS A 16 0.99 3.59 10.10
N THR A 17 -0.01 4.37 9.76
CA THR A 17 -0.60 4.38 8.43
C THR A 17 -0.35 5.74 7.80
N GLY A 18 -0.12 5.75 6.49
CA GLY A 18 0.17 6.97 5.77
C GLY A 18 0.03 6.80 4.27
N THR A 19 0.34 7.86 3.54
CA THR A 19 0.45 7.84 2.09
C THR A 19 1.86 8.23 1.70
N ILE A 20 2.43 7.52 0.74
CA ILE A 20 3.76 7.78 0.22
C ILE A 20 3.69 7.94 -1.30
N THR A 21 4.47 8.88 -1.81
CA THR A 21 4.60 9.13 -3.24
C THR A 21 5.87 8.44 -3.73
N ALA A 22 5.72 7.51 -4.66
CA ALA A 22 6.83 6.75 -5.24
C ALA A 22 6.55 6.42 -6.70
N GLU A 23 7.57 5.97 -7.41
CA GLU A 23 7.46 5.47 -8.78
C GLU A 23 6.90 4.05 -8.81
N SER A 24 7.16 3.25 -7.78
CA SER A 24 6.72 1.84 -7.68
C SER A 24 6.54 1.39 -6.22
N ILE A 25 5.90 0.24 -6.03
CA ILE A 25 5.69 -0.38 -4.70
C ILE A 25 7.04 -0.70 -4.05
N GLU A 26 7.98 -1.28 -4.81
CA GLU A 26 9.32 -1.61 -4.32
C GLU A 26 10.05 -0.37 -3.80
N GLU A 27 9.98 0.73 -4.54
CA GLU A 27 10.57 2.02 -4.11
C GLU A 27 9.90 2.55 -2.85
N ALA A 28 8.56 2.48 -2.77
CA ALA A 28 7.85 2.87 -1.57
C ALA A 28 8.21 2.01 -0.35
N GLU A 29 8.42 0.70 -0.52
CA GLU A 29 8.89 -0.19 0.55
C GLU A 29 10.31 0.16 0.99
N ASP A 30 11.21 0.45 0.05
CA ASP A 30 12.60 0.81 0.35
C ASP A 30 12.68 2.12 1.14
N ILE A 31 11.91 3.14 0.74
CA ILE A 31 11.82 4.40 1.48
C ILE A 31 11.31 4.16 2.92
N LEU A 32 10.29 3.32 3.08
CA LEU A 32 9.71 3.03 4.40
C LEU A 32 10.67 2.21 5.27
N LYS A 33 11.37 1.23 4.71
CA LYS A 33 12.43 0.49 5.43
C LYS A 33 13.56 1.42 5.86
N ASN A 34 13.99 2.34 4.99
CA ASN A 34 14.98 3.38 5.32
C ASN A 34 14.50 4.35 6.42
N GLN A 35 13.20 4.60 6.55
CA GLN A 35 12.63 5.39 7.65
C GLN A 35 12.62 4.65 9.00
N GLY A 36 12.95 3.35 9.03
CA GLY A 36 12.98 2.54 10.25
C GLY A 36 11.73 1.67 10.46
N PHE A 37 10.86 1.55 9.45
CA PHE A 37 9.77 0.58 9.49
C PHE A 37 10.32 -0.85 9.30
N VAL A 38 9.98 -1.74 10.22
CA VAL A 38 10.41 -3.15 10.20
C VAL A 38 9.42 -4.06 9.47
N ASP A 39 8.16 -3.65 9.38
CA ASP A 39 7.10 -4.34 8.66
C ASP A 39 6.35 -3.30 7.84
N VAL A 40 6.16 -3.50 6.54
CA VAL A 40 5.54 -2.53 5.65
C VAL A 40 4.54 -3.25 4.75
N LYS A 41 3.30 -2.76 4.74
CA LYS A 41 2.24 -3.29 3.89
C LYS A 41 1.68 -2.18 3.02
N ILE A 42 1.97 -2.24 1.73
CA ILE A 42 1.49 -1.27 0.75
C ILE A 42 0.16 -1.73 0.16
N LYS A 43 -0.88 -0.92 0.33
CA LYS A 43 -2.16 -1.09 -0.37
C LYS A 43 -2.10 -0.24 -1.63
N LEU A 44 -1.99 -0.91 -2.77
CA LEU A 44 -2.40 -0.32 -4.04
C LEU A 44 -3.84 0.13 -3.88
N LYS A 45 -4.08 1.44 -3.94
CA LYS A 45 -5.41 1.97 -4.20
C LYS A 45 -5.70 1.67 -5.66
N SER A 46 -5.85 0.39 -5.98
CA SER A 46 -6.36 -0.02 -7.28
C SER A 46 -7.73 0.63 -7.38
N THR A 47 -7.81 1.66 -8.21
CA THR A 47 -9.01 1.98 -8.96
C THR A 47 -9.34 0.78 -9.84
N LYS A 48 -9.69 -0.36 -9.22
CA LYS A 48 -10.37 -1.47 -9.85
C LYS A 48 -11.84 -1.32 -9.51
N GLU A 49 -12.37 -0.17 -9.90
CA GLU A 49 -13.78 -0.10 -10.24
C GLU A 49 -13.94 -0.85 -11.57
N LYS A 50 -14.92 -1.75 -11.62
CA LYS A 50 -15.31 -2.63 -12.74
C LYS A 50 -14.42 -3.84 -13.04
N GLU A 51 -14.62 -4.89 -12.25
CA GLU A 51 -15.11 -6.15 -12.83
C GLU A 51 -16.34 -6.62 -12.04
N LYS A 52 -17.41 -5.80 -12.11
CA LYS A 52 -18.76 -6.21 -11.73
C LYS A 52 -19.65 -6.07 -12.96
N SER A 53 -19.72 -7.12 -13.76
CA SER A 53 -20.75 -7.46 -14.75
C SER A 53 -20.26 -8.75 -15.42
N LYS A 54 -20.98 -9.86 -15.51
CA LYS A 54 -22.44 -10.10 -15.44
C LYS A 54 -22.65 -11.62 -15.45
N GLY A 55 -23.64 -12.12 -14.71
CA GLY A 55 -24.13 -13.50 -14.78
C GLY A 55 -24.36 -14.06 -13.38
N GLY A 56 -25.51 -13.92 -12.72
CA GLY A 56 -26.84 -13.67 -13.25
C GLY A 56 -27.54 -14.98 -13.60
N GLY A 57 -28.15 -15.61 -12.59
CA GLY A 57 -29.35 -16.46 -12.65
C GLY A 57 -29.35 -17.67 -13.58
N THR A 58 -29.33 -18.87 -12.98
CA THR A 58 -30.42 -19.86 -12.95
C THR A 58 -30.09 -20.91 -11.90
#